data_AF-A0A5K7X8M0-F1
#
_entry.id   AF-A0A5K7X8M0-F1
#
_cell.length_a   1.000
_cell.length_b   1.000
_cell.length_c   1.000
_cell.angle_alpha   90.00
_cell.angle_beta   90.00
_cell.angle_gamma   90.00
#
_symmetry.space_group_name_H-M   'P 1'
#
loop_
_entity.id
_entity.type
_entity.pdbx_description
1 polymer ?
#
loop_
_entity_poly.entity_id
_entity_poly.type
_entity_poly.pdbx_seq_one_letter_code
_entity_poly.pdbx_strand_id
1 'polypeptide(L)'
;MAKNLNMHGAHLRRIKPGSELPPTVPLDPESREANELLEALDDAMFEAIAGDEAALARARELWQRALIAVGGERVEESREQYLRFAVETTNRHSAGEIRESARMVAAVEVIAWLTRGAA
;
A
#
# COMPACT_ATOMS: atom_id res chain seq x y z
N MET A 1 3.61 -64.87 -6.24
CA MET A 1 4.21 -63.74 -5.50
C MET A 1 3.35 -62.52 -5.71
N ALA A 2 2.60 -62.11 -4.68
CA ALA A 2 1.77 -60.91 -4.71
C ALA A 2 2.53 -59.76 -4.05
N LYS A 3 2.50 -58.57 -4.66
CA LYS A 3 2.82 -57.30 -4.00
C LYS A 3 1.73 -56.29 -4.34
N ASN A 4 0.76 -56.21 -3.43
CA ASN A 4 -0.08 -55.03 -3.25
C ASN A 4 0.66 -54.10 -2.28
N LEU A 5 0.89 -52.85 -2.68
CA LEU A 5 1.04 -51.74 -1.75
C LEU A 5 0.25 -50.56 -2.31
N ASN A 6 -0.89 -50.39 -1.66
CA ASN A 6 -1.71 -49.19 -1.62
C ASN A 6 -0.87 -48.02 -1.09
N MET A 7 -1.12 -46.80 -1.59
CA MET A 7 -1.30 -45.59 -0.77
C MET A 7 -1.71 -44.43 -1.69
N HIS A 8 -3.01 -44.13 -1.62
CA HIS A 8 -3.65 -42.93 -2.12
C HIS A 8 -3.06 -41.64 -1.53
N GLY A 9 -3.24 -40.56 -2.30
CA GLY A 9 -3.62 -39.26 -1.74
C GLY A 9 -2.48 -38.32 -1.41
N ALA A 10 -1.91 -37.66 -2.42
CA ALA A 10 -1.24 -36.39 -2.20
C ALA A 10 -2.32 -35.33 -1.89
N HIS A 11 -2.61 -35.18 -0.60
CA HIS A 11 -3.43 -34.11 -0.06
C HIS A 11 -2.84 -32.75 -0.48
N LEU A 12 -3.66 -32.03 -1.26
CA LEU A 12 -3.73 -30.58 -1.39
C LEU A 12 -2.91 -29.81 -0.33
N ARG A 13 -1.76 -29.25 -0.73
CA ARG A 13 -1.16 -28.13 0.00
C ARG A 13 -2.07 -26.93 -0.22
N ARG A 14 -3.01 -26.77 0.70
CA ARG A 14 -3.84 -25.59 0.88
C ARG A 14 -2.92 -24.44 1.28
N ILE A 15 -2.50 -23.64 0.30
CA ILE A 15 -1.90 -22.32 0.56
C ILE A 15 -3.06 -21.42 1.04
N LYS A 16 -2.98 -20.95 2.28
CA LYS A 16 -3.90 -19.96 2.85
C LYS A 16 -3.41 -18.54 2.50
N PRO A 17 -4.32 -17.56 2.42
CA PRO A 17 -4.04 -16.21 1.95
C PRO A 17 -3.33 -15.41 3.05
N GLY A 18 -2.34 -14.61 2.65
CA GLY A 18 -1.42 -13.92 3.55
C GLY A 18 0.01 -14.16 3.12
N SER A 19 0.32 -13.84 1.86
CA SER A 19 1.66 -13.95 1.29
C SER A 19 2.62 -13.00 2.03
N GLU A 20 3.18 -13.47 3.13
CA GLU A 20 4.39 -12.92 3.74
C GLU A 20 5.58 -13.31 2.86
N LEU A 21 5.66 -12.73 1.66
CA LEU A 21 6.93 -12.72 0.95
C LEU A 21 7.90 -11.82 1.72
N PRO A 22 9.14 -12.28 2.01
CA PRO A 22 10.15 -11.44 2.61
C PRO A 22 10.42 -10.23 1.69
N PRO A 23 10.66 -9.03 2.24
CA PRO A 23 10.70 -7.76 1.52
C PRO A 23 11.92 -7.56 0.60
N THR A 24 12.59 -8.64 0.17
CA THR A 24 13.92 -8.57 -0.44
C THR A 24 13.98 -9.05 -1.89
N VAL A 25 12.88 -9.57 -2.46
CA VAL A 25 12.85 -10.00 -3.87
C VAL A 25 12.04 -8.98 -4.66
N PRO A 26 12.63 -8.32 -5.66
CA PRO A 26 11.88 -7.51 -6.62
C PRO A 26 10.76 -8.37 -7.22
N LEU A 27 9.54 -7.84 -7.18
CA LEU A 27 8.39 -8.40 -7.84
C LEU A 27 8.45 -8.05 -9.32
N ASP A 28 7.92 -8.96 -10.15
CA ASP A 28 7.60 -8.60 -11.52
C ASP A 28 6.51 -7.49 -11.48
N PRO A 29 6.71 -6.32 -12.10
CA PRO A 29 5.75 -5.23 -12.03
C PRO A 29 4.36 -5.61 -12.52
N GLU A 30 4.25 -6.54 -13.46
CA GLU A 30 2.96 -7.00 -13.99
C GLU A 30 2.33 -8.12 -13.16
N SER A 31 3.03 -8.61 -12.14
CA SER A 31 2.51 -9.64 -11.25
C SER A 31 1.31 -9.17 -10.44
N ARG A 32 0.47 -10.15 -10.07
CA ARG A 32 -0.66 -9.91 -9.19
C ARG A 32 -0.22 -9.35 -7.84
N GLU A 33 0.89 -9.85 -7.32
CA GLU A 33 1.46 -9.47 -6.03
C GLU A 33 1.93 -8.00 -6.02
N ALA A 34 2.51 -7.53 -7.13
CA ALA A 34 2.88 -6.12 -7.27
C ALA A 34 1.63 -5.22 -7.29
N ASN A 35 0.58 -5.63 -7.99
CA ASN A 35 -0.69 -4.89 -8.01
C ASN A 35 -1.36 -4.88 -6.62
N GLU A 36 -1.43 -6.02 -5.92
CA GLU A 36 -1.99 -6.10 -4.57
C GLU A 36 -1.23 -5.20 -3.57
N LEU A 37 0.10 -5.09 -3.72
CA LEU A 37 0.91 -4.18 -2.89
C LEU A 37 0.61 -2.71 -3.20
N LEU A 38 0.45 -2.34 -4.46
CA LEU A 38 0.09 -0.98 -4.86
C LEU A 38 -1.34 -0.62 -4.42
N GLU A 39 -2.31 -1.54 -4.54
CA GLU A 39 -3.67 -1.34 -4.05
C GLU A 39 -3.71 -1.12 -2.53
N ALA A 40 -2.96 -1.93 -1.77
CA ALA A 40 -2.84 -1.75 -0.33
C ALA A 40 -2.20 -0.39 0.04
N LEU A 41 -1.23 0.07 -0.76
CA LEU A 41 -0.64 1.39 -0.60
C LEU A 41 -1.67 2.49 -0.89
N ASP A 42 -2.44 2.38 -1.97
CA ASP A 42 -3.51 3.33 -2.31
C ASP A 42 -4.50 3.50 -1.14
N ASP A 43 -5.03 2.39 -0.62
CA ASP A 43 -5.99 2.39 0.47
C ASP A 43 -5.42 3.09 1.71
N ALA A 44 -4.20 2.71 2.13
CA ALA A 44 -3.54 3.32 3.28
C ALA A 44 -3.28 4.81 3.08
N MET A 45 -2.93 5.24 1.86
CA MET A 45 -2.70 6.65 1.52
C MET A 45 -3.98 7.47 1.61
N PHE A 46 -5.09 6.97 1.08
CA PHE A 46 -6.37 7.69 1.12
C PHE A 46 -6.94 7.77 2.54
N GLU A 47 -6.82 6.69 3.33
CA GLU A 47 -7.19 6.71 4.74
C GLU A 47 -6.34 7.68 5.56
N ALA A 48 -5.02 7.73 5.30
CA ALA A 48 -4.11 8.67 5.95
C ALA A 48 -4.49 10.13 5.64
N ILE A 49 -4.78 10.44 4.36
CA ILE A 49 -5.23 11.77 3.93
C ILE A 49 -6.60 12.12 4.56
N ALA A 50 -7.46 11.13 4.79
CA ALA A 50 -8.74 11.30 5.48
C ALA A 50 -8.62 11.48 7.01
N GLY A 51 -7.41 11.37 7.56
CA GLY A 51 -7.11 11.63 8.97
C GLY A 51 -6.90 10.39 9.85
N ASP A 52 -6.76 9.19 9.29
CA ASP A 52 -6.38 8.00 10.06
C ASP A 52 -4.86 7.96 10.30
N GLU A 53 -4.45 8.21 11.55
CA GLU A 53 -3.04 8.17 11.97
C GLU A 53 -2.43 6.76 11.85
N ALA A 54 -3.20 5.70 12.10
CA ALA A 54 -2.73 4.34 11.93
C ALA A 54 -2.52 4.01 10.45
N ALA A 55 -3.35 4.57 9.57
CA ALA A 55 -3.16 4.45 8.13
C ALA A 55 -1.88 5.15 7.66
N LEU A 56 -1.51 6.29 8.24
CA LEU A 56 -0.26 6.97 7.90
C LEU A 56 0.98 6.11 8.24
N ALA A 57 0.97 5.44 9.39
CA ALA A 57 2.03 4.49 9.73
C ALA A 57 2.11 3.33 8.73
N ARG A 58 0.96 2.73 8.38
CA ARG A 58 0.87 1.67 7.36
C ARG A 58 1.36 2.13 6.00
N ALA A 59 0.97 3.34 5.57
CA ALA A 59 1.34 3.92 4.30
C ALA A 59 2.87 4.10 4.18
N ARG A 60 3.55 4.52 5.26
CA ARG A 60 5.02 4.61 5.29
C ARG A 60 5.69 3.26 5.08
N GLU A 61 5.19 2.22 5.75
CA GLU A 61 5.73 0.85 5.60
C GLU A 61 5.49 0.30 4.19
N LEU A 62 4.27 0.45 3.68
CA LEU A 62 3.89 -0.02 2.35
C LEU A 62 4.64 0.71 1.24
N TRP A 63 4.87 2.02 1.41
CA TRP A 63 5.65 2.81 0.47
C TRP A 63 7.07 2.28 0.31
N GLN A 64 7.76 2.05 1.43
CA GLN A 64 9.12 1.49 1.42
C GLN A 64 9.16 0.09 0.78
N ARG A 65 8.17 -0.74 1.10
CA ARG A 65 8.03 -2.06 0.48
C ARG A 65 7.79 -1.95 -1.01
N ALA A 66 6.94 -1.03 -1.46
CA ALA A 66 6.63 -0.83 -2.87
C ALA A 66 7.87 -0.32 -3.64
N LEU A 67 8.66 0.59 -3.06
CA LEU A 67 9.91 1.06 -3.65
C LEU A 67 10.90 -0.09 -3.90
N ILE A 68 11.04 -1.01 -2.93
CA ILE A 68 11.95 -2.15 -3.02
C ILE A 68 11.42 -3.22 -3.97
N ALA A 69 10.11 -3.50 -3.89
CA ALA A 69 9.49 -4.64 -4.56
C ALA A 69 9.04 -4.33 -5.99
N VAL A 70 8.41 -3.17 -6.22
CA VAL A 70 7.82 -2.82 -7.53
C VAL A 70 8.72 -1.87 -8.33
N GLY A 71 9.56 -1.10 -7.63
CA GLY A 71 10.49 -0.14 -8.21
C GLY A 71 9.99 1.29 -8.18
N GLY A 72 10.94 2.23 -8.19
CA GLY A 72 10.66 3.65 -7.95
C GLY A 72 9.73 4.29 -8.99
N GLU A 73 9.87 3.97 -10.28
CA GLU A 73 9.11 4.64 -11.35
C GLU A 73 7.60 4.52 -11.15
N ARG A 74 7.10 3.31 -10.88
CA ARG A 74 5.66 3.06 -10.74
C ARG A 74 5.09 3.59 -9.43
N VAL A 75 5.88 3.58 -8.36
CA VAL A 75 5.49 4.19 -7.08
C VAL A 75 5.45 5.72 -7.20
N GLU A 76 6.36 6.31 -7.97
CA GLU A 76 6.38 7.74 -8.28
C GLU A 76 5.19 8.17 -9.13
N GLU A 77 4.73 7.35 -10.09
CA GLU A 77 3.49 7.60 -10.84
C GLU A 77 2.26 7.71 -9.92
N SER A 78 2.17 6.83 -8.90
CA SER A 78 1.11 6.91 -7.89
C SER A 78 1.27 8.13 -6.96
N ARG A 79 2.51 8.56 -6.68
CA ARG A 79 2.80 9.70 -5.79
C ARG A 79 2.08 10.97 -6.21
N GLU A 80 2.10 11.28 -7.50
CA GLU A 80 1.47 12.49 -8.03
C GLU A 80 -0.04 12.51 -7.78
N GLN A 81 -0.68 11.33 -7.84
CA GLN A 81 -2.11 11.18 -7.60
C GLN A 81 -2.44 11.44 -6.13
N TYR A 82 -1.65 10.88 -5.21
CA TYR A 82 -1.83 11.13 -3.77
C TYR A 82 -1.63 12.60 -3.41
N LEU A 83 -0.60 13.24 -3.98
CA LEU A 83 -0.35 14.67 -3.76
C LEU A 83 -1.52 15.53 -4.24
N ARG A 84 -2.06 15.24 -5.43
CA ARG A 84 -3.23 15.93 -5.96
C ARG A 84 -4.43 15.78 -5.03
N PHE A 85 -4.69 14.56 -4.57
CA PHE A 85 -5.81 14.27 -3.67
C PHE A 85 -5.66 14.95 -2.29
N ALA A 86 -4.45 14.94 -1.73
CA ALA A 86 -4.17 15.60 -0.45
C ALA A 86 -4.34 17.13 -0.53
N VAL A 87 -3.90 17.75 -1.63
CA VAL A 87 -4.09 19.18 -1.89
C VAL A 87 -5.58 19.49 -2.04
N GLU A 88 -6.33 18.71 -2.81
CA GLU A 88 -7.78 18.89 -2.98
C GLU A 88 -8.51 18.77 -1.64
N THR A 89 -8.16 17.75 -0.84
CA THR A 89 -8.72 17.53 0.50
C THR A 89 -8.47 18.73 1.40
N THR A 90 -7.24 19.26 1.41
CA THR A 90 -6.87 20.46 2.16
C THR A 90 -7.69 21.68 1.72
N ASN A 91 -7.88 21.88 0.42
CA ASN A 91 -8.64 22.99 -0.14
C ASN A 91 -10.14 22.90 0.18
N ARG A 92 -10.72 21.70 0.12
CA ARG A 92 -12.14 21.48 0.44
C ARG A 92 -12.44 21.78 1.91
N HIS A 93 -11.57 21.34 2.82
CA HIS A 93 -11.76 21.57 4.25
C HIS A 93 -11.36 22.98 4.71
N SER A 94 -10.56 23.72 3.94
CA SER A 94 -10.24 25.13 4.23
C SER A 94 -11.38 26.09 3.89
N ALA A 95 -12.22 25.74 2.91
CA ALA A 95 -13.34 26.55 2.41
C ALA A 95 -14.70 26.20 3.05
N GLY A 96 -14.79 25.12 3.84
CA GLY A 96 -16.04 24.69 4.48
C GLY A 96 -16.41 25.46 5.75
N GLU A 97 -17.70 25.49 6.08
CA GLU A 97 -18.23 26.12 7.31
C GLU A 97 -17.76 25.42 8.59
N ILE A 98 -17.47 24.12 8.52
CA ILE A 98 -16.87 23.34 9.61
C ILE A 98 -15.42 23.04 9.21
N ARG A 99 -14.47 23.70 9.87
CA ARG A 99 -13.05 23.38 9.73
C ARG A 99 -12.76 22.03 10.39
N GLU A 100 -12.58 21.00 9.58
CA GLU A 100 -12.04 19.72 10.03
C GLU A 100 -10.51 19.81 10.10
N SER A 101 -10.02 20.60 11.06
CA SER A 101 -8.59 20.91 11.20
C SER A 101 -7.71 19.66 11.31
N ALA A 102 -8.21 18.58 11.90
CA ALA A 102 -7.48 17.30 11.98
C ALA A 102 -7.22 16.69 10.59
N ARG A 103 -8.21 16.69 9.70
CA ARG A 103 -8.05 16.18 8.33
C ARG A 103 -7.12 17.05 7.50
N MET A 104 -7.19 18.37 7.67
CA MET A 104 -6.26 19.29 7.01
C MET A 104 -4.81 19.05 7.46
N VAL A 105 -4.59 18.87 8.76
CA VAL A 105 -3.25 18.58 9.30
C VAL A 105 -2.73 17.26 8.76
N ALA A 106 -3.55 16.21 8.74
CA ALA A 106 -3.15 14.91 8.19
C ALA A 106 -2.81 14.98 6.69
N ALA A 107 -3.64 15.65 5.89
CA ALA A 107 -3.36 15.85 4.46
C ALA A 107 -2.06 16.64 4.23
N VAL A 108 -1.80 17.69 5.03
CA VAL A 108 -0.55 18.44 4.99
C VAL A 108 0.64 17.58 5.42
N GLU A 109 0.48 16.70 6.40
CA GLU A 109 1.54 15.78 6.82
C GLU A 109 1.93 14.81 5.69
N VAL A 110 0.93 14.26 5.00
CA VAL A 110 1.14 13.39 3.83
C VAL A 110 1.86 14.16 2.71
N ILE A 111 1.41 15.39 2.40
CA ILE A 111 2.08 16.25 1.39
C ILE A 111 3.54 16.50 1.78
N ALA A 112 3.79 16.89 3.02
CA ALA A 112 5.13 17.21 3.51
C ALA A 112 6.05 15.98 3.49
N TRP A 113 5.52 14.79 3.76
CA TRP A 113 6.27 13.54 3.65
C TRP A 113 6.61 13.19 2.19
N LEU A 114 5.62 13.20 1.29
CA LEU A 114 5.83 12.84 -0.12
C LEU A 114 6.69 13.85 -0.91
N THR A 115 6.82 15.09 -0.44
CA THR A 115 7.60 16.15 -1.11
C THR A 115 9.05 16.21 -0.67
N ARG A 116 9.38 15.74 0.54
CA ARG A 116 10.77 15.70 1.05
C ARG A 116 11.60 14.54 0.50
N GLY A 117 11.01 13.73 -0.38
CA GLY A 117 11.47 12.37 -0.64
C GLY A 117 11.00 11.51 0.51
N ALA A 118 10.07 10.59 0.23
CA ALA A 118 9.63 9.57 1.16
C ALA A 118 10.78 8.55 1.33
N ALA A 119 11.85 9.02 1.97
CA ALA A 119 13.09 8.31 2.27
C ALA A 119 12.84 7.15 3.23
#